data_AF-A0A5P9F875-F1
#
_entry.id   AF-A0A5P9F875-F1
#
_cell.length_a   1.000
_cell.length_b   1.000
_cell.length_c   1.000
_cell.angle_alpha   90.00
_cell.angle_beta   90.00
_cell.angle_gamma   90.00
#
_symmetry.space_group_name_H-M   'P 1'
#
loop_
_entity.id
_entity.type
_entity.pdbx_description
1 polymer ?
#
loop_
_entity_poly.entity_id
_entity_poly.type
_entity_poly.pdbx_seq_one_letter_code
_entity_poly.pdbx_strand_id
1 'polypeptide(L)'
;MNLNTLISALQDVFWRRGEDLLFRHTNPWELDTALTDWGLELGPCEAQDLLGLDKVLARGPERTVPILPRMVSEGRMGKGGGVGYYRYPGGGGAVIDPLIEDLILEEARFAKITRSELSDAALVEAMRGALVGECRKLMSRPGVTLPAVETALVQGLRLPLHRAAQVLGRVDIHFRPAVSVQNCSVPGKRAKE
;
A
#
# COMPACT_ATOMS: atom_id res chain seq x y z
N MET A 1 -19.83 10.73 -13.02
CA MET A 1 -19.39 10.16 -11.72
C MET A 1 -18.75 11.28 -10.91
N ASN A 2 -19.03 11.40 -9.61
CA ASN A 2 -18.44 12.46 -8.78
C ASN A 2 -17.06 12.03 -8.25
N LEU A 3 -16.30 12.99 -7.71
CA LEU A 3 -14.93 12.78 -7.23
C LEU A 3 -14.85 11.75 -6.09
N ASN A 4 -15.79 11.76 -5.15
CA ASN A 4 -15.80 10.82 -4.03
C ASN A 4 -15.97 9.37 -4.52
N THR A 5 -16.81 9.14 -5.53
CA THR A 5 -16.96 7.81 -6.13
C THR A 5 -15.67 7.33 -6.82
N LEU A 6 -14.92 8.24 -7.46
CA LEU A 6 -13.62 7.91 -8.06
C LEU A 6 -12.59 7.57 -6.98
N ILE A 7 -12.51 8.37 -5.92
CA ILE A 7 -11.63 8.14 -4.77
C ILE A 7 -11.93 6.77 -4.15
N SER A 8 -13.20 6.47 -3.90
CA SER A 8 -13.57 5.17 -3.31
C SER A 8 -13.15 4.01 -4.19
N ALA A 9 -13.45 4.06 -5.50
CA ALA A 9 -13.07 3.00 -6.44
C ALA A 9 -11.54 2.75 -6.48
N LEU A 10 -10.74 3.83 -6.48
CA LEU A 10 -9.28 3.73 -6.46
C LEU A 10 -8.74 3.20 -5.13
N GLN A 11 -9.30 3.63 -4.00
CA GLN A 11 -8.93 3.09 -2.68
C GLN A 11 -9.29 1.61 -2.56
N ASP A 12 -10.48 1.21 -3.03
CA ASP A 12 -10.93 -0.18 -2.91
C ASP A 12 -10.04 -1.13 -3.72
N VAL A 13 -9.64 -0.76 -4.95
CA VAL A 13 -8.72 -1.60 -5.73
C VAL A 13 -7.33 -1.62 -5.12
N PHE A 14 -6.87 -0.49 -4.56
CA PHE A 14 -5.54 -0.37 -3.96
C PHE A 14 -5.42 -1.23 -2.71
N TRP A 15 -6.37 -1.14 -1.78
CA TRP A 15 -6.33 -1.94 -0.55
C TRP A 15 -6.56 -3.41 -0.82
N ARG A 16 -7.47 -3.79 -1.73
CA ARG A 16 -7.64 -5.20 -2.13
C ARG A 16 -6.36 -5.78 -2.73
N ARG A 17 -5.62 -5.00 -3.53
CA ARG A 17 -4.33 -5.44 -4.04
C ARG A 17 -3.29 -5.55 -2.93
N GLY A 18 -3.28 -4.62 -1.98
CA GLY A 18 -2.42 -4.70 -0.79
C GLY A 18 -2.68 -5.97 0.01
N GLU A 19 -3.94 -6.24 0.38
CA GLU A 19 -4.34 -7.47 1.09
C GLU A 19 -3.90 -8.75 0.34
N ASP A 20 -4.04 -8.77 -0.98
CA ASP A 20 -3.62 -9.89 -1.83
C ASP A 20 -2.10 -10.14 -1.80
N LEU A 21 -1.30 -9.06 -1.76
CA LEU A 21 0.15 -9.11 -1.62
C LEU A 21 0.56 -9.53 -0.20
N LEU A 22 -0.08 -9.00 0.84
CA LEU A 22 0.18 -9.42 2.22
C LEU A 22 -0.03 -10.93 2.38
N PHE A 23 -1.11 -11.45 1.79
CA PHE A 23 -1.47 -12.85 1.90
C PHE A 23 -0.44 -13.81 1.26
N ARG A 24 0.30 -13.35 0.25
CA ARG A 24 1.17 -14.22 -0.58
C ARG A 24 2.65 -13.89 -0.53
N HIS A 25 3.00 -12.64 -0.25
CA HIS A 25 4.29 -12.10 -0.69
C HIS A 25 5.03 -11.24 0.33
N THR A 26 4.37 -10.67 1.33
CA THR A 26 5.02 -9.68 2.22
C THR A 26 4.26 -9.51 3.54
N ASN A 27 4.79 -8.69 4.44
CA ASN A 27 4.13 -8.26 5.67
C ASN A 27 3.75 -6.76 5.60
N PRO A 28 2.96 -6.24 6.55
CA PRO A 28 2.45 -4.88 6.48
C PRO A 28 3.52 -3.79 6.43
N TRP A 29 4.58 -3.93 7.23
CA TRP A 29 5.64 -2.91 7.32
C TRP A 29 6.53 -2.88 6.08
N GLU A 30 6.85 -4.02 5.47
CA GLU A 30 7.58 -4.06 4.19
C GLU A 30 6.77 -3.43 3.06
N LEU A 31 5.47 -3.76 2.95
CA LEU A 31 4.61 -3.17 1.94
C LEU A 31 4.47 -1.66 2.11
N ASP A 32 4.26 -1.20 3.35
CA ASP A 32 4.17 0.22 3.66
C ASP A 32 5.49 0.93 3.34
N THR A 33 6.64 0.40 3.78
CA THR A 33 7.96 0.96 3.51
C THR A 33 8.24 1.05 2.00
N ALA A 34 8.02 -0.02 1.24
CA ALA A 34 8.24 -0.01 -0.21
C ALA A 34 7.42 1.08 -0.92
N LEU A 35 6.18 1.29 -0.45
CA LEU A 35 5.27 2.29 -1.01
C LEU A 35 5.56 3.71 -0.56
N THR A 36 6.00 3.92 0.68
CA THR A 36 6.47 5.24 1.13
C THR A 36 7.77 5.63 0.44
N ASP A 37 8.70 4.69 0.25
CA ASP A 37 9.96 4.93 -0.48
C ASP A 37 9.70 5.22 -1.96
N TRP A 38 8.66 4.61 -2.54
CA TRP A 38 8.19 5.00 -3.87
C TRP A 38 7.63 6.43 -3.90
N GLY A 39 7.03 6.91 -2.81
CA GLY A 39 6.67 8.31 -2.63
C GLY A 39 5.28 8.57 -2.05
N LEU A 40 4.59 7.55 -1.52
CA LEU A 40 3.37 7.78 -0.76
C LEU A 40 3.67 8.47 0.57
N GLU A 41 2.81 9.39 0.97
CA GLU A 41 2.90 10.05 2.29
C GLU A 41 2.69 9.03 3.43
N LEU A 42 1.82 8.05 3.20
CA LEU A 42 1.44 7.02 4.16
C LEU A 42 1.23 5.68 3.46
N GLY A 43 1.75 4.61 4.04
CA GLY A 43 1.55 3.25 3.52
C GLY A 43 0.08 2.80 3.58
N PRO A 44 -0.34 1.86 2.72
CA PRO A 44 -1.72 1.38 2.66
C PRO A 44 -2.22 0.77 3.98
N CYS A 45 -1.36 0.11 4.76
CA CYS A 45 -1.78 -0.57 5.99
C CYS A 45 -2.03 0.48 7.07
N GLU A 46 -1.09 1.39 7.30
CA GLU A 46 -1.29 2.49 8.25
C GLU A 46 -2.45 3.41 7.85
N ALA A 47 -2.64 3.69 6.55
CA ALA A 47 -3.77 4.48 6.07
C ALA A 47 -5.12 3.83 6.40
N GLN A 48 -5.24 2.51 6.30
CA GLN A 48 -6.45 1.78 6.68
C GLN A 48 -6.66 1.81 8.20
N ASP A 49 -5.60 1.68 9.00
CA ASP A 49 -5.67 1.79 10.45
C ASP A 49 -6.17 3.17 10.90
N LEU A 50 -5.80 4.25 10.20
CA LEU A 50 -6.32 5.59 10.48
C LEU A 50 -7.82 5.72 10.20
N LEU A 51 -8.33 5.04 9.18
CA LEU A 51 -9.74 5.09 8.82
C LEU A 51 -10.62 4.26 9.77
N GLY A 52 -10.12 3.10 10.16
CA GLY A 52 -10.83 2.07 10.92
C GLY A 52 -11.11 0.85 10.03
N LEU A 53 -10.58 -0.30 10.45
CA LEU A 53 -10.59 -1.53 9.64
C LEU A 53 -12.01 -2.09 9.43
N ASP A 54 -12.89 -1.91 10.42
CA ASP A 54 -14.32 -2.22 10.33
C ASP A 54 -15.01 -1.42 9.21
N LYS A 55 -14.71 -0.13 9.10
CA LYS A 55 -15.26 0.75 8.05
C LYS A 55 -14.70 0.40 6.67
N VAL A 56 -13.41 0.05 6.60
CA VAL A 56 -12.80 -0.42 5.35
C VAL A 56 -13.48 -1.70 4.90
N LEU A 57 -13.71 -2.66 5.80
CA LEU A 57 -14.42 -3.91 5.51
C LEU A 57 -15.87 -3.66 5.07
N ALA A 58 -16.59 -2.75 5.72
CA ALA A 58 -17.98 -2.44 5.40
C ALA A 58 -18.18 -1.89 3.97
N ARG A 59 -17.17 -1.26 3.37
CA ARG A 59 -17.22 -0.80 1.96
C ARG A 59 -17.26 -1.94 0.96
N GLY A 60 -16.80 -3.12 1.35
CA GLY A 60 -16.67 -4.27 0.47
C GLY A 60 -16.51 -5.56 1.27
N PRO A 61 -17.59 -6.03 1.91
CA PRO A 61 -17.54 -7.15 2.86
C PRO A 61 -17.10 -8.46 2.17
N GLU A 62 -17.43 -8.60 0.89
CA GLU A 62 -16.93 -9.68 0.04
C GLU A 62 -15.44 -9.45 -0.27
N ARG A 63 -14.58 -10.13 0.50
CA ARG A 63 -13.13 -10.13 0.32
C ARG A 63 -12.68 -11.42 -0.34
N THR A 64 -11.70 -11.31 -1.22
CA THR A 64 -11.09 -12.45 -1.91
C THR A 64 -10.01 -13.14 -1.07
N VAL A 65 -9.55 -12.48 -0.02
CA VAL A 65 -8.58 -13.00 0.95
C VAL A 65 -9.11 -12.80 2.36
N PRO A 66 -8.78 -13.69 3.31
CA PRO A 66 -9.40 -13.72 4.63
C PRO A 66 -8.79 -12.71 5.62
N ILE A 67 -7.75 -11.97 5.24
CA ILE A 67 -6.95 -11.14 6.16
C ILE A 67 -7.79 -10.08 6.88
N LEU A 68 -8.35 -9.11 6.16
CA LEU A 68 -9.11 -8.03 6.79
C LEU A 68 -10.37 -8.52 7.55
N PRO A 69 -11.17 -9.46 7.01
CA PRO A 69 -12.27 -10.06 7.77
C PRO A 69 -11.81 -10.70 9.09
N ARG A 70 -10.70 -11.45 9.06
CA ARG A 70 -10.13 -12.08 10.24
C ARG A 70 -9.66 -11.05 11.25
N MET A 71 -8.92 -10.02 10.81
CA MET A 71 -8.48 -8.92 11.66
C MET A 71 -9.64 -8.26 12.42
N VAL A 72 -10.71 -7.89 11.71
CA VAL A 72 -11.89 -7.25 12.32
C VAL A 72 -12.57 -8.21 13.31
N SER A 73 -12.66 -9.50 12.98
CA SER A 73 -13.25 -10.51 13.88
C SER A 73 -12.47 -10.71 15.18
N GLU A 74 -11.15 -10.50 15.17
CA GLU A 74 -10.28 -10.55 16.34
C GLU A 74 -10.18 -9.22 17.11
N GLY A 75 -10.94 -8.21 16.70
CA GLY A 75 -10.97 -6.92 17.38
C GLY A 75 -9.89 -5.93 16.96
N ARG A 76 -9.19 -6.18 15.84
CA ARG A 76 -8.26 -5.21 15.24
C ARG A 76 -9.06 -4.14 14.50
N MET A 77 -9.29 -3.00 15.16
CA MET A 77 -10.11 -1.90 14.64
C MET A 77 -9.29 -0.76 14.01
N GLY A 78 -7.96 -0.84 14.03
CA GLY A 78 -7.07 0.23 13.60
C GLY A 78 -6.67 1.16 14.75
N LYS A 79 -6.16 2.34 14.42
CA LYS A 79 -5.62 3.32 15.38
C LYS A 79 -6.63 3.73 16.44
N GLY A 80 -7.90 3.89 16.07
CA GLY A 80 -8.98 4.22 17.00
C GLY A 80 -9.24 3.15 18.07
N GLY A 81 -8.93 1.88 17.78
CA GLY A 81 -9.01 0.77 18.73
C GLY A 81 -7.68 0.39 19.38
N GLY A 82 -6.60 1.13 19.10
CA GLY A 82 -5.26 0.88 19.62
C GLY A 82 -4.49 -0.26 18.92
N VAL A 83 -5.15 -1.04 18.05
CA VAL A 83 -4.55 -2.15 17.32
C VAL A 83 -5.24 -2.39 15.97
N GLY A 84 -4.44 -2.55 14.92
CA GLY A 84 -4.84 -2.76 13.53
C GLY A 84 -3.84 -3.66 12.81
N TYR A 85 -3.31 -3.20 11.68
CA TYR A 85 -2.05 -3.72 11.12
C TYR A 85 -0.86 -3.41 12.04
N TYR A 86 -0.94 -2.31 12.78
CA TYR A 86 0.05 -1.91 13.78
C TYR A 86 -0.58 -1.80 15.19
N ARG A 87 0.26 -1.73 16.21
CA ARG A 87 -0.14 -1.32 17.56
C ARG A 87 0.10 0.18 17.75
N TYR A 88 -0.75 0.79 18.58
CA TYR A 88 -0.72 2.23 18.86
C TYR A 88 -0.71 2.48 20.38
N PRO A 89 0.43 2.24 21.07
CA PRO A 89 0.53 2.46 22.51
C PRO A 89 0.44 3.95 22.85
N GLY A 90 -0.53 4.33 23.70
CA GLY A 90 -0.58 5.65 24.33
C GLY A 90 -0.63 6.86 23.40
N GLY A 91 -1.20 6.71 22.20
CA GLY A 91 -1.28 7.80 21.21
C GLY A 91 0.02 8.06 20.43
N GLY A 92 1.03 7.19 20.58
CA GLY A 92 2.26 7.21 19.78
C GLY A 92 2.03 6.83 18.30
N GLY A 93 3.15 6.77 17.56
CA GLY A 93 3.16 6.32 16.17
C GLY A 93 2.87 4.82 16.03
N ALA A 94 2.76 4.36 14.78
CA ALA A 94 2.61 2.95 14.47
C ALA A 94 3.80 2.12 15.00
N VAL A 95 3.51 1.01 15.66
CA VAL A 95 4.51 0.04 16.15
C VAL A 95 4.19 -1.32 15.55
N ILE A 96 5.22 -2.00 15.03
CA ILE A 96 5.10 -3.37 14.49
C ILE A 96 4.44 -4.30 15.52
N ASP A 97 3.51 -5.11 15.02
CA ASP A 97 2.81 -6.15 15.78
C ASP A 97 3.10 -7.52 15.16
N PRO A 98 3.97 -8.34 15.75
CA PRO A 98 4.26 -9.67 15.21
C PRO A 98 3.01 -10.55 15.06
N LEU A 99 1.97 -10.31 15.87
CA LEU A 99 0.72 -11.07 15.81
C LEU A 99 -0.05 -10.88 14.49
N ILE A 100 0.13 -9.76 13.77
CA ILE A 100 -0.49 -9.63 12.44
C ILE A 100 0.21 -10.50 11.40
N GLU A 101 1.52 -10.67 11.50
CA GLU A 101 2.26 -11.56 10.61
C GLU A 101 1.85 -13.02 10.84
N ASP A 102 1.77 -13.45 12.11
CA ASP A 102 1.29 -14.78 12.47
C ASP A 102 -0.11 -15.06 11.91
N LEU A 103 -1.04 -14.11 12.04
CA LEU A 103 -2.39 -14.20 11.47
C LEU A 103 -2.35 -14.39 9.95
N ILE A 104 -1.56 -13.58 9.22
CA ILE A 104 -1.47 -13.67 7.77
C ILE A 104 -0.84 -15.00 7.33
N LEU A 105 0.20 -15.46 8.03
CA LEU A 105 0.86 -16.74 7.76
C LEU A 105 -0.08 -17.93 8.03
N GLU A 106 -0.85 -17.87 9.11
CA GLU A 106 -1.83 -18.90 9.46
C GLU A 106 -2.94 -18.99 8.41
N GLU A 107 -3.51 -17.87 7.99
CA GLU A 107 -4.53 -17.84 6.94
C GLU A 107 -3.98 -18.36 5.60
N ALA A 108 -2.74 -18.01 5.24
CA ALA A 108 -2.10 -18.52 4.02
C ALA A 108 -1.94 -20.05 4.08
N ARG A 109 -1.56 -20.58 5.26
CA ARG A 109 -1.46 -22.02 5.51
C ARG A 109 -2.82 -22.71 5.40
N PHE A 110 -3.88 -22.14 5.98
CA PHE A 110 -5.24 -22.70 5.88
C PHE A 110 -5.75 -22.74 4.43
N ALA A 111 -5.44 -21.71 3.66
CA ALA A 111 -5.77 -21.63 2.24
C ALA A 111 -4.83 -22.50 1.36
N LYS A 112 -3.84 -23.19 1.94
CA LYS A 112 -2.82 -23.98 1.24
C LYS A 112 -2.04 -23.18 0.21
N ILE A 113 -1.81 -21.90 0.51
CA ILE A 113 -1.02 -21.00 -0.31
C ILE A 113 0.44 -21.10 0.10
N THR A 114 1.30 -21.40 -0.88
CA THR A 114 2.74 -21.27 -0.69
C THR A 114 3.14 -19.82 -0.90
N ARG A 115 3.64 -19.17 0.15
CA ARG A 115 4.13 -17.80 0.07
C ARG A 115 5.49 -17.74 -0.61
N SER A 116 5.73 -16.66 -1.34
CA SER A 116 7.03 -16.36 -1.92
C SER A 116 7.26 -14.85 -1.86
N GLU A 117 8.39 -14.42 -1.34
CA GLU A 117 8.68 -12.99 -1.20
C GLU A 117 8.82 -12.30 -2.56
N LEU A 118 8.39 -11.03 -2.60
CA LEU A 118 8.63 -10.12 -3.71
C LEU A 118 9.54 -8.99 -3.25
N SER A 119 10.37 -8.48 -4.15
CA SER A 119 11.15 -7.27 -3.89
C SER A 119 10.26 -6.04 -3.80
N ASP A 120 10.74 -4.99 -3.13
CA ASP A 120 10.05 -3.70 -3.01
C ASP A 120 9.59 -3.16 -4.38
N ALA A 121 10.46 -3.24 -5.38
CA ALA A 121 10.14 -2.82 -6.74
C ALA A 121 8.98 -3.63 -7.36
N ALA A 122 8.92 -4.94 -7.09
CA ALA A 122 7.84 -5.80 -7.57
C ALA A 122 6.53 -5.55 -6.80
N LEU A 123 6.59 -5.26 -5.49
CA LEU A 123 5.43 -4.86 -4.69
C LEU A 123 4.84 -3.54 -5.20
N VAL A 124 5.69 -2.53 -5.40
CA VAL A 124 5.30 -1.23 -5.95
C VAL A 124 4.68 -1.40 -7.34
N GLU A 125 5.30 -2.17 -8.22
CA GLU A 125 4.77 -2.39 -9.57
C GLU A 125 3.43 -3.14 -9.56
N ALA A 126 3.27 -4.11 -8.66
CA ALA A 126 2.01 -4.82 -8.47
C ALA A 126 0.87 -3.90 -8.00
N MET A 127 1.14 -2.99 -7.07
CA MET A 127 0.16 -2.00 -6.58
C MET A 127 -0.15 -0.96 -7.66
N ARG A 128 0.88 -0.45 -8.34
CA ARG A 128 0.75 0.50 -9.45
C ARG A 128 -0.06 -0.11 -10.60
N GLY A 129 0.21 -1.35 -10.98
CA GLY A 129 -0.49 -2.06 -12.04
C GLY A 129 -2.00 -2.17 -11.78
N ALA A 130 -2.40 -2.39 -10.53
CA ALA A 130 -3.81 -2.40 -10.14
C ALA A 130 -4.47 -1.02 -10.33
N LEU A 131 -3.80 0.06 -9.91
CA LEU A 131 -4.27 1.44 -10.14
C LEU A 131 -4.36 1.77 -11.63
N VAL A 132 -3.35 1.41 -12.42
CA VAL A 132 -3.33 1.61 -13.87
C VAL A 132 -4.55 0.93 -14.52
N GLY A 133 -4.80 -0.33 -14.15
CA GLY A 133 -5.96 -1.09 -14.65
C GLY A 133 -7.28 -0.43 -14.30
N GLU A 134 -7.44 0.04 -13.06
CA GLU A 134 -8.67 0.69 -12.60
C GLU A 134 -8.86 2.08 -13.23
N CYS A 135 -7.80 2.88 -13.36
CA CYS A 135 -7.85 4.17 -14.03
C CYS A 135 -8.36 4.04 -15.47
N ARG A 136 -7.89 3.02 -16.22
CA ARG A 136 -8.39 2.75 -17.58
C ARG A 136 -9.88 2.42 -17.59
N LYS A 137 -10.35 1.57 -16.67
CA LYS A 137 -11.78 1.22 -16.54
C LYS A 137 -12.64 2.43 -16.14
N LEU A 138 -12.13 3.31 -15.28
CA LEU A 138 -12.85 4.51 -14.88
C LEU A 138 -12.94 5.51 -16.04
N MET A 139 -11.86 5.74 -16.76
CA MET A 139 -11.83 6.65 -17.92
C MET A 139 -12.65 6.15 -19.12
N SER A 140 -12.93 4.85 -19.23
CA SER A 140 -13.82 4.33 -20.27
C SER A 140 -15.31 4.62 -19.98
N ARG A 141 -15.65 5.14 -18.79
CA ARG A 141 -17.03 5.50 -18.44
C ARG A 141 -17.39 6.88 -18.98
N PRO A 142 -18.63 7.09 -19.48
CA PRO A 142 -19.08 8.40 -19.92
C PRO A 142 -18.93 9.47 -18.83
N GLY A 143 -18.33 10.61 -19.21
CA GLY A 143 -18.18 11.76 -18.33
C GLY A 143 -17.09 11.65 -17.26
N VAL A 144 -16.20 10.65 -17.32
CA VAL A 144 -14.99 10.59 -16.49
C VAL A 144 -13.81 11.13 -17.29
N THR A 145 -13.18 12.18 -16.80
CA THR A 145 -12.04 12.85 -17.48
C THR A 145 -10.72 12.49 -16.81
N LEU A 146 -9.61 12.57 -17.56
CA LEU A 146 -8.27 12.35 -17.02
C LEU A 146 -7.96 13.26 -15.82
N PRO A 147 -8.20 14.58 -15.84
CA PRO A 147 -7.96 15.44 -14.68
C PRO A 147 -8.76 15.05 -13.44
N ALA A 148 -9.98 14.52 -13.61
CA ALA A 148 -10.78 14.04 -12.48
C ALA A 148 -10.17 12.79 -11.82
N VAL A 149 -9.63 11.86 -12.63
CA VAL A 149 -8.95 10.66 -12.13
C VAL A 149 -7.60 11.02 -11.47
N GLU A 150 -6.83 11.92 -12.07
CA GLU A 150 -5.58 12.45 -11.49
C GLU A 150 -5.84 13.11 -10.12
N THR A 151 -6.87 13.96 -10.04
CA THR A 151 -7.31 14.57 -8.78
C THR A 151 -7.69 13.51 -7.74
N ALA A 152 -8.40 12.46 -8.16
CA ALA A 152 -8.78 11.36 -7.27
C ALA A 152 -7.57 10.57 -6.74
N LEU A 153 -6.55 10.34 -7.58
CA LEU A 153 -5.29 9.70 -7.15
C LEU A 153 -4.54 10.56 -6.12
N VAL A 154 -4.38 11.85 -6.41
CA VAL A 154 -3.67 12.79 -5.52
C VAL A 154 -4.41 12.96 -4.19
N GLN A 155 -5.72 13.18 -4.21
CA GLN A 155 -6.48 13.43 -2.98
C GLN A 155 -6.80 12.14 -2.21
N GLY A 156 -7.21 11.09 -2.91
CA GLY A 156 -7.70 9.85 -2.32
C GLY A 156 -6.59 8.95 -1.78
N LEU A 157 -5.45 8.88 -2.48
CA LEU A 157 -4.31 8.05 -2.10
C LEU A 157 -3.12 8.87 -1.61
N ARG A 158 -3.22 10.21 -1.57
CA ARG A 158 -2.10 11.09 -1.20
C ARG A 158 -0.86 10.88 -2.06
N LEU A 159 -1.07 10.54 -3.34
CA LEU A 159 0.03 10.40 -4.28
C LEU A 159 0.58 11.78 -4.65
N PRO A 160 1.91 11.96 -4.66
CA PRO A 160 2.52 13.12 -5.30
C PRO A 160 2.07 13.21 -6.77
N LEU A 161 1.92 14.44 -7.28
CA LEU A 161 1.42 14.67 -8.64
C LEU A 161 2.21 13.89 -9.71
N HIS A 162 3.54 13.85 -9.60
CA HIS A 162 4.40 13.12 -10.54
C HIS A 162 4.17 11.59 -10.50
N ARG A 163 3.77 11.02 -9.35
CA ARG A 163 3.40 9.59 -9.23
C ARG A 163 2.01 9.33 -9.76
N ALA A 164 1.06 10.23 -9.54
CA ALA A 164 -0.26 10.15 -10.18
C ALA A 164 -0.15 10.21 -11.71
N ALA A 165 0.68 11.12 -12.23
CA ALA A 165 1.02 11.20 -13.65
C ALA A 165 1.66 9.89 -14.17
N GLN A 166 2.61 9.31 -13.42
CA GLN A 166 3.23 8.02 -13.73
C GLN A 166 2.20 6.87 -13.81
N VAL A 167 1.22 6.80 -12.89
CA VAL A 167 0.11 5.84 -12.93
C VAL A 167 -0.75 6.03 -14.18
N LEU A 168 -0.97 7.27 -14.60
CA LEU A 168 -1.74 7.60 -15.80
C LEU A 168 -0.95 7.45 -17.11
N GLY A 169 0.29 6.97 -17.05
CA GLY A 169 1.15 6.81 -18.23
C GLY A 169 1.68 8.13 -18.80
N ARG A 170 1.64 9.20 -18.00
CA ARG A 170 2.22 10.50 -18.33
C ARG A 170 3.65 10.50 -17.80
N VAL A 171 4.61 10.37 -18.70
CA VAL A 171 6.03 10.45 -18.34
C VAL A 171 6.42 11.92 -18.27
N ASP A 172 6.75 12.40 -17.07
CA ASP A 172 7.47 13.67 -16.93
C ASP A 172 8.87 13.50 -17.53
N ILE A 173 9.08 14.07 -18.72
CA ILE A 173 10.40 14.13 -19.37
C ILE A 173 11.45 14.94 -18.58
N HIS A 174 11.11 15.47 -17.40
CA HIS A 174 11.97 16.37 -16.61
C HIS A 174 12.21 15.91 -15.16
N PHE A 175 11.67 14.76 -14.73
CA PHE A 175 11.93 14.27 -13.37
C PHE A 175 13.26 13.49 -13.32
N ARG A 176 14.34 14.17 -12.89
CA ARG A 176 15.59 13.53 -12.48
C ARG A 176 15.47 13.12 -11.00
N PRO A 177 15.54 11.83 -10.65
CA PRO A 177 15.65 11.45 -9.24
C PRO A 177 16.98 11.99 -8.68
N ALA A 178 16.94 12.54 -7.47
CA ALA A 178 18.15 12.88 -6.73
C ALA A 178 18.88 11.58 -6.37
N VAL A 179 19.95 11.25 -7.11
CA VAL A 179 20.83 10.14 -6.75
C VAL A 179 21.60 10.56 -5.49
N SER A 180 21.30 9.91 -4.36
CA SER A 180 22.16 9.95 -3.20
C SER A 180 23.44 9.18 -3.53
N VAL A 181 24.52 9.91 -3.78
CA VAL A 181 25.86 9.34 -3.91
C VAL A 181 26.23 8.76 -2.54
N GLN A 182 26.12 7.44 -2.39
CA GLN A 182 26.81 6.74 -1.31
C GLN A 182 28.31 6.85 -1.59
N ASN A 183 28.98 7.70 -0.80
CA ASN A 183 30.43 7.74 -0.74
C ASN A 183 30.95 6.38 -0.27
N CYS A 184 31.52 5.63 -1.21
CA CYS A 184 32.31 4.45 -0.95
C CYS A 184 33.68 4.91 -0.40
N SER A 185 33.85 4.93 0.92
CA SER A 185 35.14 5.12 1.56
C SER A 185 35.71 3.77 1.98
N VAL A 186 36.58 3.23 1.14
CA VAL A 186 37.50 2.14 1.51
C VAL A 186 38.79 2.76 2.05
N PRO A 187 39.27 2.41 3.25
CA PRO A 187 40.66 2.66 3.60
C PRO A 187 41.46 1.34 3.58
N GLY A 188 42.30 1.22 2.56
CA GLY A 188 43.74 0.99 2.71
C GLY A 188 44.22 -0.25 3.46
N LYS A 189 44.69 -1.23 2.70
CA LYS A 189 45.73 -2.18 3.10
C LYS A 189 46.89 -1.44 3.79
N ARG A 190 47.35 -1.94 4.93
CA ARG A 190 48.74 -1.74 5.39
C ARG A 190 49.36 -3.11 5.68
N ALA A 191 50.38 -3.43 4.91
CA ALA A 191 51.25 -4.57 5.10
C ALA A 191 52.40 -4.20 6.05
N LYS A 192 52.81 -5.18 6.87
CA LYS A 192 54.13 -5.42 7.47
C LYS A 192 54.87 -4.25 8.14
N GLU A 193 55.09 -4.38 9.45
CA GLU A 193 56.36 -4.88 10.03
C GLU A 193 56.09 -5.57 11.37
#